data_AF-A0AA36JS49-F1
#
_entry.id   AF-A0AA36JS49-F1
#
_cell.length_a   1.000
_cell.length_b   1.000
_cell.length_c   1.000
_cell.angle_alpha   90.00
_cell.angle_beta   90.00
_cell.angle_gamma   90.00
#
_symmetry.space_group_name_H-M   'P 1'
#
loop_
_entity.id
_entity.type
_entity.pdbx_description
1 polymer ?
#
loop_
_entity_poly.entity_id
_entity_poly.type
_entity_poly.pdbx_seq_one_letter_code
_entity_poly.pdbx_strand_id
1 'polypeptide(L)'
;MAKPSDVVGWYELSWSGGSFPVCFRPAGNFFCPKFQAPARWELEGDTIKIDWKKFGKYELKFDSATKSMDGNAVPKSDDEKNWRKAAFSRELSPIEALLLGDGAGSEWDFEWSGGKFPVKFKADGYNHFQCDEFPAHAHWALEGEKLTIHWAEFGNYEMKVGADGTMEGVQIGGDPAKDWRKAKLLRKLVVTDAAVACEHH
;
A
#
# COMPACT_ATOMS: atom_id res chain seq x y z
N MET A 1 14.58 -20.23 9.32
CA MET A 1 13.20 -19.99 8.90
C MET A 1 12.99 -18.51 8.83
N ALA A 2 12.49 -18.02 7.70
CA ALA A 2 12.21 -16.61 7.50
C ALA A 2 11.12 -16.09 8.45
N LYS A 3 11.15 -14.79 8.74
CA LYS A 3 10.10 -14.08 9.47
C LYS A 3 9.32 -13.17 8.51
N PRO A 4 8.06 -12.84 8.80
CA PRO A 4 7.30 -11.89 7.97
C PRO A 4 8.01 -10.55 7.77
N SER A 5 8.73 -10.06 8.78
CA SER A 5 9.53 -8.82 8.67
C SER A 5 10.63 -8.88 7.62
N ASP A 6 11.15 -10.06 7.31
CA ASP A 6 12.25 -10.25 6.34
C ASP A 6 11.75 -10.08 4.89
N VAL A 7 10.43 -10.19 4.70
CA VAL A 7 9.72 -10.18 3.42
C VAL A 7 9.13 -8.81 3.11
N VAL A 8 8.92 -7.96 4.12
CA VAL A 8 8.31 -6.64 3.90
C VAL A 8 9.21 -5.79 3.02
N GLY A 9 8.62 -5.15 2.01
CA GLY A 9 9.34 -4.27 1.09
C GLY A 9 8.82 -4.35 -0.34
N TRP A 10 9.54 -3.68 -1.23
CA TRP A 10 9.27 -3.66 -2.66
C TRP A 10 10.08 -4.71 -3.40
N TYR A 11 9.42 -5.38 -4.33
CA TYR A 11 9.97 -6.43 -5.17
C TYR A 11 9.58 -6.18 -6.63
N GLU A 12 10.43 -6.61 -7.55
CA GLU A 12 10.07 -6.73 -8.96
C GLU A 12 9.51 -8.15 -9.19
N LEU A 13 8.19 -8.27 -9.36
CA LEU A 13 7.54 -9.54 -9.68
C LEU A 13 7.57 -9.75 -11.18
N SER A 14 8.03 -10.91 -11.61
CA SER A 14 8.16 -11.31 -13.01
C SER A 14 7.43 -12.62 -13.30
N TRP A 15 6.96 -12.72 -14.53
CA TRP A 15 6.27 -13.88 -15.09
C TRP A 15 6.49 -13.91 -16.61
N SER A 16 5.92 -14.90 -17.30
CA SER A 16 6.10 -15.08 -18.75
C SER A 16 5.69 -13.86 -19.61
N GLY A 17 4.85 -12.96 -19.08
CA GLY A 17 4.36 -11.77 -19.78
C GLY A 17 5.07 -10.46 -19.41
N GLY A 18 6.13 -10.52 -18.60
CA GLY A 18 6.92 -9.34 -18.20
C GLY A 18 7.08 -9.21 -16.69
N SER A 19 7.43 -8.01 -16.25
CA SER A 19 7.65 -7.70 -14.83
C SER A 19 7.00 -6.37 -14.42
N PHE A 20 6.73 -6.22 -13.12
CA PHE A 20 6.23 -5.00 -12.53
C PHE A 20 6.50 -4.97 -11.00
N PRO A 21 6.50 -3.78 -10.38
CA PRO A 21 6.71 -3.66 -8.95
C PRO A 21 5.50 -4.12 -8.13
N VAL A 22 5.79 -4.81 -7.04
CA VAL A 22 4.84 -5.21 -6.00
C VAL A 22 5.41 -4.92 -4.63
N CYS A 23 4.54 -4.71 -3.65
CA CYS A 23 4.90 -4.42 -2.28
C CYS A 23 4.27 -5.46 -1.34
N PHE A 24 5.12 -6.17 -0.61
CA PHE A 24 4.71 -6.97 0.53
C PHE A 24 4.66 -6.04 1.74
N ARG A 25 3.46 -5.63 2.13
CA ARG A 25 3.24 -4.68 3.23
C ARG A 25 3.13 -5.42 4.56
N PRO A 26 3.37 -4.71 5.69
CA PRO A 26 3.10 -5.25 7.02
C PRO A 26 1.68 -5.79 7.16
N ALA A 27 1.50 -6.68 8.15
CA ALA A 27 0.26 -7.38 8.43
C ALA A 27 -0.36 -8.14 7.24
N GLY A 28 0.46 -8.59 6.28
CA GLY A 28 0.02 -9.48 5.21
C GLY A 28 -0.74 -8.80 4.07
N ASN A 29 -0.67 -7.48 3.91
CA ASN A 29 -1.25 -6.80 2.74
C ASN A 29 -0.32 -6.93 1.52
N PHE A 30 -0.83 -7.37 0.39
CA PHE A 30 -0.10 -7.43 -0.88
C PHE A 30 -0.59 -6.31 -1.78
N PHE A 31 0.33 -5.51 -2.33
CA PHE A 31 -0.03 -4.36 -3.14
C PHE A 31 0.70 -4.35 -4.47
N CYS A 32 -0.03 -4.06 -5.54
CA CYS A 32 0.53 -3.81 -6.86
C CYS A 32 -0.12 -2.55 -7.44
N PRO A 33 0.63 -1.47 -7.69
CA PRO A 33 0.08 -0.22 -8.23
C PRO A 33 -0.74 -0.42 -9.51
N LYS A 34 -0.28 -1.31 -10.40
CA LYS A 34 -0.88 -1.53 -11.73
C LYS A 34 -2.11 -2.43 -11.69
N PHE A 35 -2.20 -3.35 -10.73
CA PHE A 35 -3.23 -4.38 -10.67
C PHE A 35 -3.78 -4.47 -9.24
N GLN A 36 -4.48 -3.42 -8.84
CA GLN A 36 -5.05 -3.28 -7.50
C GLN A 36 -6.19 -4.28 -7.24
N ALA A 37 -6.18 -4.85 -6.03
CA ALA A 37 -7.14 -5.80 -5.50
C ALA A 37 -6.88 -5.91 -3.98
N PRO A 38 -7.85 -6.36 -3.15
CA PRO A 38 -7.67 -6.55 -1.71
C PRO A 38 -6.85 -7.84 -1.47
N ALA A 39 -5.60 -7.79 -1.92
CA ALA A 39 -4.71 -8.92 -2.00
C ALA A 39 -3.94 -9.10 -0.70
N ARG A 40 -3.64 -10.36 -0.39
CA ARG A 40 -3.04 -10.76 0.87
C ARG A 40 -1.84 -11.66 0.62
N TRP A 41 -0.92 -11.67 1.57
CA TRP A 41 0.18 -12.63 1.60
C TRP A 41 0.37 -13.18 3.00
N GLU A 42 0.91 -14.40 3.05
CA GLU A 42 1.27 -15.10 4.28
C GLU A 42 2.59 -15.86 4.08
N LEU A 43 3.31 -16.08 5.17
CA LEU A 43 4.56 -16.83 5.19
C LEU A 43 4.36 -18.11 6.01
N GLU A 44 4.50 -19.26 5.35
CA GLU A 44 4.47 -20.58 5.97
C GLU A 44 5.85 -21.24 5.81
N GLY A 45 6.62 -21.29 6.90
CA GLY A 45 8.02 -21.73 6.84
C GLY A 45 8.87 -20.73 6.04
N ASP A 46 9.32 -21.14 4.84
CA ASP A 46 9.90 -20.22 3.87
C ASP A 46 9.11 -20.18 2.54
N THR A 47 7.82 -20.51 2.58
CA THR A 47 6.93 -20.38 1.42
C THR A 47 6.01 -19.18 1.61
N ILE A 48 6.04 -18.26 0.66
CA ILE A 48 5.12 -17.12 0.55
C ILE A 48 3.91 -17.57 -0.24
N LYS A 49 2.74 -17.48 0.37
CA LYS A 49 1.47 -17.65 -0.34
C LYS A 49 0.86 -16.29 -0.57
N ILE A 50 0.42 -16.04 -1.80
CA ILE A 50 -0.21 -14.78 -2.22
C ILE A 50 -1.61 -15.11 -2.68
N ASP A 51 -2.63 -14.47 -2.10
CA ASP A 51 -3.98 -14.44 -2.64
C ASP A 51 -4.22 -13.07 -3.27
N TRP A 52 -4.12 -13.02 -4.59
CA TRP A 52 -4.31 -11.82 -5.38
C TRP A 52 -5.72 -11.71 -5.97
N LYS A 53 -6.69 -12.41 -5.36
CA LYS A 53 -8.11 -12.36 -5.72
C LYS A 53 -8.33 -12.68 -7.19
N LYS A 54 -8.87 -11.72 -7.95
CA LYS A 54 -9.15 -11.88 -9.39
C LYS A 54 -7.90 -12.15 -10.25
N PHE A 55 -6.70 -11.90 -9.73
CA PHE A 55 -5.43 -12.16 -10.43
C PHE A 55 -4.79 -13.51 -10.08
N GLY A 56 -5.49 -14.33 -9.27
CA GLY A 56 -5.09 -15.68 -8.92
C GLY A 56 -4.30 -15.76 -7.61
N LYS A 57 -3.78 -16.96 -7.34
CA LYS A 57 -3.02 -17.29 -6.13
C LYS A 57 -1.64 -17.81 -6.50
N TYR A 58 -0.60 -17.43 -5.76
CA TYR A 58 0.78 -17.85 -6.02
C TYR A 58 1.40 -18.49 -4.79
N GLU A 59 2.32 -19.43 -5.01
CA GLU A 59 3.17 -20.03 -3.98
C GLU A 59 4.63 -19.88 -4.40
N LEU A 60 5.42 -19.15 -3.62
CA LEU A 60 6.80 -18.83 -3.92
C LEU A 60 7.71 -19.23 -2.75
N LYS A 61 8.78 -19.97 -3.00
CA LYS A 61 9.82 -20.24 -2.00
C LYS A 61 10.67 -18.98 -1.82
N PHE A 62 10.78 -18.48 -0.60
CA PHE A 62 11.58 -17.33 -0.24
C PHE A 62 12.99 -17.77 0.18
N ASP A 63 14.00 -17.15 -0.43
CA ASP A 63 15.39 -17.25 -0.02
C ASP A 63 15.78 -16.00 0.77
N SER A 64 15.95 -16.16 2.08
CA SER A 64 16.34 -15.06 2.97
C SER A 64 17.74 -14.50 2.71
N ALA A 65 18.65 -15.26 2.10
CA ALA A 65 20.02 -14.81 1.86
C ALA A 65 20.07 -13.77 0.72
N THR A 66 19.24 -13.98 -0.30
CA THR A 66 19.18 -13.12 -1.50
C THR A 66 17.94 -12.22 -1.51
N LYS A 67 17.00 -12.42 -0.57
CA LYS A 67 15.65 -11.85 -0.58
C LYS A 67 14.95 -12.09 -1.93
N SER A 68 15.12 -13.27 -2.51
CA SER A 68 14.48 -13.63 -3.78
C SER A 68 13.37 -14.65 -3.56
N MET A 69 12.45 -14.75 -4.52
CA MET A 69 11.35 -15.69 -4.50
C MET A 69 11.22 -16.39 -5.85
N ASP A 70 10.97 -17.70 -5.82
CA ASP A 70 10.71 -18.51 -7.02
C ASP A 70 9.58 -19.51 -6.74
N GLY A 71 8.65 -19.65 -7.67
CA GLY A 71 7.57 -20.61 -7.57
C GLY A 71 6.59 -20.51 -8.73
N ASN A 72 5.31 -20.72 -8.44
CA ASN A 72 4.29 -20.90 -9.47
C ASN A 72 2.96 -20.24 -9.11
N ALA A 73 2.09 -20.06 -10.12
CA ALA A 73 0.69 -19.86 -9.83
C ALA A 73 0.00 -21.17 -9.42
N VAL A 74 -1.06 -21.03 -8.63
CA VAL A 74 -1.85 -22.11 -8.03
C VAL A 74 -3.21 -22.20 -8.73
N PRO A 75 -3.66 -23.40 -9.16
CA PRO A 75 -2.95 -24.68 -9.05
C PRO A 75 -1.72 -24.73 -9.97
N LYS A 76 -0.70 -25.48 -9.53
CA LYS A 76 0.48 -25.72 -10.36
C LYS A 76 0.07 -26.54 -11.59
N SER A 77 0.40 -26.03 -12.77
CA SER A 77 0.25 -26.73 -14.05
C SER A 77 1.61 -27.04 -14.67
N ASP A 78 1.60 -27.92 -15.67
CA ASP A 78 2.77 -28.27 -16.50
C ASP A 78 3.08 -27.21 -17.57
N ASP A 79 2.33 -26.09 -17.60
CA ASP A 79 2.63 -24.98 -18.52
C ASP A 79 3.96 -24.33 -18.11
N GLU A 80 4.91 -24.30 -19.04
CA GLU A 80 6.22 -23.66 -18.88
C GLU A 80 6.11 -22.16 -18.57
N LYS A 81 4.95 -21.53 -18.76
CA LYS A 81 4.68 -20.13 -18.42
C LYS A 81 4.11 -19.93 -17.01
N ASN A 82 3.87 -21.00 -16.26
CA ASN A 82 3.26 -20.94 -14.94
C ASN A 82 4.24 -20.54 -13.80
N TRP A 83 5.48 -20.19 -14.11
CA TRP A 83 6.45 -19.73 -13.11
C TRP A 83 6.17 -18.30 -12.66
N ARG A 84 6.59 -17.97 -11.44
CA ARG A 84 6.57 -16.64 -10.84
C ARG A 84 7.88 -16.43 -10.10
N LYS A 85 8.50 -15.26 -10.28
CA LYS A 85 9.72 -14.90 -9.55
C LYS A 85 9.63 -13.47 -9.03
N ALA A 86 10.13 -13.23 -7.83
CA ALA A 86 10.22 -11.89 -7.26
C ALA A 86 11.66 -11.60 -6.81
N ALA A 87 12.21 -10.48 -7.24
CA ALA A 87 13.52 -10.01 -6.80
C ALA A 87 13.34 -8.79 -5.89
N PHE A 88 13.96 -8.80 -4.71
CA PHE A 88 13.91 -7.65 -3.80
C PHE A 88 14.51 -6.41 -4.48
N SER A 89 13.75 -5.32 -4.43
CA SER A 89 14.15 -4.03 -4.99
C SER A 89 14.65 -3.09 -3.89
N ARG A 90 13.82 -2.85 -2.86
CA ARG A 90 14.16 -1.97 -1.74
C ARG A 90 13.25 -2.16 -0.54
N GLU A 91 13.72 -1.71 0.62
CA GLU A 91 12.91 -1.56 1.82
C GLU A 91 11.82 -0.48 1.63
N LEU A 92 10.85 -0.46 2.55
CA LEU A 92 9.94 0.68 2.68
C LEU A 92 10.73 1.93 3.07
N SER A 93 10.45 3.05 2.42
CA SER A 93 11.00 4.35 2.83
C SER A 93 10.41 4.76 4.19
N PRO A 94 11.05 5.68 4.93
CA PRO A 94 10.49 6.20 6.17
C PRO A 94 9.08 6.77 5.99
N ILE A 95 8.82 7.45 4.87
CA ILE A 95 7.51 8.03 4.54
C ILE A 95 6.47 6.94 4.26
N GLU A 96 6.84 5.90 3.50
CA GLU A 96 5.97 4.74 3.28
C GLU A 96 5.61 4.06 4.60
N ALA A 97 6.60 3.89 5.50
CA ALA A 97 6.37 3.31 6.81
C ALA A 97 5.42 4.16 7.68
N LEU A 98 5.49 5.49 7.60
CA LEU A 98 4.55 6.38 8.30
C LEU A 98 3.13 6.23 7.76
N LEU A 99 2.96 6.24 6.44
CA LEU A 99 1.65 6.13 5.79
C LEU A 99 1.01 4.76 6.00
N LEU A 100 1.79 3.68 5.82
CA LEU A 100 1.32 2.31 5.90
C LEU A 100 1.13 1.82 7.34
N GLY A 101 1.82 2.45 8.30
CA GLY A 101 1.83 2.04 9.70
C GLY A 101 2.26 0.58 9.86
N ASP A 102 1.56 -0.15 10.72
CA ASP A 102 1.80 -1.59 10.92
C ASP A 102 0.96 -2.46 9.96
N GLY A 103 0.48 -1.88 8.86
CA GLY A 103 -0.22 -2.57 7.78
C GLY A 103 -1.70 -2.23 7.64
N ALA A 104 -2.30 -1.53 8.61
CA ALA A 104 -3.67 -1.00 8.48
C ALA A 104 -3.72 0.43 7.93
N GLY A 105 -2.60 1.13 7.90
CA GLY A 105 -2.50 2.53 7.52
C GLY A 105 -2.22 3.47 8.70
N SER A 106 -2.54 4.74 8.52
CA SER A 106 -2.29 5.81 9.50
C SER A 106 -3.42 6.82 9.55
N GLU A 107 -3.53 7.53 10.67
CA GLU A 107 -4.48 8.62 10.88
C GLU A 107 -3.73 9.93 11.15
N TRP A 108 -4.18 11.01 10.53
CA TRP A 108 -3.53 12.32 10.51
C TRP A 108 -4.53 13.42 10.84
N ASP A 109 -4.09 14.45 11.57
CA ASP A 109 -4.86 15.68 11.81
C ASP A 109 -4.64 16.60 10.61
N PHE A 110 -5.61 16.68 9.72
CA PHE A 110 -5.54 17.43 8.47
C PHE A 110 -6.10 18.84 8.67
N GLU A 111 -5.35 19.85 8.25
CA GLU A 111 -5.63 21.26 8.51
C GLU A 111 -5.70 22.05 7.19
N TRP A 112 -6.63 22.99 7.17
CA TRP A 112 -6.84 23.96 6.09
C TRP A 112 -7.37 25.28 6.67
N SER A 113 -7.62 26.28 5.80
CA SER A 113 -8.07 27.61 6.22
C SER A 113 -9.38 27.64 7.02
N GLY A 114 -10.25 26.63 6.84
CA GLY A 114 -11.53 26.53 7.55
C GLY A 114 -11.50 25.67 8.82
N GLY A 115 -10.37 25.06 9.19
CA GLY A 115 -10.26 24.25 10.40
C GLY A 115 -9.41 23.00 10.22
N LYS A 116 -9.67 22.01 11.08
CA LYS A 116 -8.91 20.75 11.12
C LYS A 116 -9.80 19.56 11.47
N PHE A 117 -9.49 18.42 10.89
CA PHE A 117 -10.25 17.17 11.04
C PHE A 117 -9.36 15.95 10.78
N PRO A 118 -9.69 14.78 11.35
CA PRO A 118 -8.91 13.57 11.12
C PRO A 118 -9.14 12.99 9.72
N VAL A 119 -8.08 12.49 9.11
CA VAL A 119 -8.09 11.72 7.86
C VAL A 119 -7.27 10.44 8.01
N LYS A 120 -7.61 9.40 7.23
CA LYS A 120 -6.99 8.09 7.29
C LYS A 120 -6.43 7.69 5.92
N PHE A 121 -5.14 7.35 5.89
CA PHE A 121 -4.50 6.73 4.74
C PHE A 121 -4.47 5.22 4.96
N LYS A 122 -5.39 4.47 4.34
CA LYS A 122 -5.47 3.01 4.50
C LYS A 122 -4.36 2.33 3.71
N ALA A 123 -3.77 1.30 4.29
CA ALA A 123 -2.75 0.46 3.67
C ALA A 123 -3.31 -0.77 2.95
N ASP A 124 -4.58 -0.73 2.56
CA ASP A 124 -5.25 -1.80 1.85
C ASP A 124 -4.81 -1.91 0.39
N GLY A 125 -5.39 -2.86 -0.34
CA GLY A 125 -5.08 -3.13 -1.74
C GLY A 125 -5.39 -2.02 -2.74
N TYR A 126 -6.07 -0.95 -2.30
CA TYR A 126 -6.55 0.16 -3.13
C TYR A 126 -6.04 1.53 -2.66
N ASN A 127 -5.29 1.58 -1.56
CA ASN A 127 -4.86 2.81 -0.91
C ASN A 127 -6.03 3.77 -0.68
N HIS A 128 -7.09 3.33 0.00
CA HIS A 128 -8.19 4.23 0.29
C HIS A 128 -7.75 5.40 1.17
N PHE A 129 -8.25 6.59 0.82
CA PHE A 129 -8.24 7.78 1.65
C PHE A 129 -9.62 7.92 2.28
N GLN A 130 -9.69 8.08 3.60
CA GLN A 130 -10.95 8.18 4.32
C GLN A 130 -10.99 9.43 5.19
N CYS A 131 -12.06 10.19 5.08
CA CYS A 131 -12.42 11.29 5.96
C CYS A 131 -13.88 11.12 6.36
N ASP A 132 -14.16 11.06 7.66
CA ASP A 132 -15.51 10.79 8.14
C ASP A 132 -16.42 12.03 8.05
N GLU A 133 -15.84 13.23 8.08
CA GLU A 133 -16.57 14.50 7.95
C GLU A 133 -16.93 14.84 6.49
N PHE A 134 -16.08 14.45 5.55
CA PHE A 134 -16.28 14.66 4.11
C PHE A 134 -16.11 13.32 3.38
N PRO A 135 -17.10 12.41 3.53
CA PRO A 135 -17.00 11.05 3.01
C PRO A 135 -17.08 11.05 1.49
N ALA A 136 -16.15 10.35 0.86
CA ALA A 136 -16.14 10.12 -0.58
C ALA A 136 -15.34 8.85 -0.92
N HIS A 137 -15.53 8.35 -2.14
CA HIS A 137 -14.64 7.33 -2.71
C HIS A 137 -13.32 7.99 -3.11
N ALA A 138 -12.36 7.93 -2.19
CA ALA A 138 -11.08 8.61 -2.31
C ALA A 138 -9.91 7.64 -2.18
N HIS A 139 -8.82 7.98 -2.87
CA HIS A 139 -7.61 7.16 -2.94
C HIS A 139 -6.37 8.02 -2.79
N TRP A 140 -5.25 7.39 -2.43
CA TRP A 140 -3.95 8.05 -2.37
C TRP A 140 -2.87 7.27 -3.13
N ALA A 141 -1.89 7.99 -3.63
CA ALA A 141 -0.71 7.45 -4.28
C ALA A 141 0.53 8.18 -3.77
N LEU A 142 1.64 7.47 -3.65
CA LEU A 142 2.92 8.04 -3.24
C LEU A 142 3.98 7.74 -4.30
N GLU A 143 4.66 8.80 -4.76
CA GLU A 143 5.81 8.73 -5.65
C GLU A 143 6.97 9.51 -5.02
N GLY A 144 7.96 8.79 -4.49
CA GLY A 144 9.01 9.41 -3.68
C GLY A 144 8.44 10.06 -2.42
N GLU A 145 8.60 11.38 -2.29
CA GLU A 145 8.04 12.18 -1.17
C GLU A 145 6.69 12.84 -1.51
N LYS A 146 6.24 12.69 -2.76
CA LYS A 146 5.03 13.32 -3.29
C LYS A 146 3.83 12.38 -3.10
N LEU A 147 2.95 12.79 -2.19
CA LEU A 147 1.68 12.14 -1.90
C LEU A 147 0.58 12.85 -2.69
N THR A 148 -0.08 12.12 -3.59
CA THR A 148 -1.26 12.59 -4.30
C THR A 148 -2.50 12.03 -3.63
N ILE A 149 -3.46 12.91 -3.33
CA ILE A 149 -4.78 12.54 -2.77
C ILE A 149 -5.83 12.82 -3.83
N HIS A 150 -6.59 11.79 -4.21
CA HIS A 150 -7.74 11.91 -5.10
C HIS A 150 -9.01 11.84 -4.26
N TRP A 151 -9.62 12.99 -3.98
CA TRP A 151 -10.73 13.11 -3.03
C TRP A 151 -12.07 13.42 -3.71
N ALA A 152 -12.30 12.81 -4.87
CA ALA A 152 -13.54 12.93 -5.65
C ALA A 152 -14.01 14.40 -5.79
N GLU A 153 -15.22 14.73 -5.33
CA GLU A 153 -15.79 16.08 -5.41
C GLU A 153 -15.03 17.12 -4.58
N PHE A 154 -14.24 16.71 -3.59
CA PHE A 154 -13.44 17.61 -2.74
C PHE A 154 -12.09 17.97 -3.37
N GLY A 155 -11.80 17.44 -4.57
CA GLY A 155 -10.65 17.81 -5.38
C GLY A 155 -9.47 16.86 -5.26
N ASN A 156 -8.37 17.24 -5.92
CA ASN A 156 -7.12 16.50 -5.91
C ASN A 156 -6.03 17.34 -5.26
N TYR A 157 -5.19 16.72 -4.45
CA TYR A 157 -4.16 17.41 -3.68
C TYR A 157 -2.80 16.79 -3.91
N GLU A 158 -1.78 17.63 -3.88
CA GLU A 158 -0.39 17.23 -3.90
C GLU A 158 0.26 17.68 -2.60
N MET A 159 0.75 16.70 -1.85
CA MET A 159 1.31 16.87 -0.52
C MET A 159 2.77 16.37 -0.52
N LYS A 160 3.66 17.10 0.15
CA LYS A 160 4.98 16.62 0.52
C LYS A 160 4.93 16.04 1.92
N VAL A 161 5.41 14.81 2.10
CA VAL A 161 5.43 14.16 3.42
C VAL A 161 6.82 14.26 4.02
N GLY A 162 6.90 14.79 5.23
CA GLY A 162 8.10 14.81 6.05
C GLY A 162 8.28 13.49 6.80
N ALA A 163 9.53 13.03 6.92
CA ALA A 163 9.87 11.88 7.76
C ALA A 163 9.65 12.13 9.27
N ASP A 164 9.37 13.37 9.66
CA ASP A 164 9.00 13.80 11.01
C ASP A 164 7.50 13.62 11.33
N GLY A 165 6.72 13.05 10.40
CA GLY A 165 5.28 12.86 10.58
C GLY A 165 4.48 14.14 10.34
N THR A 166 4.97 15.04 9.49
CA THR A 166 4.22 16.20 8.99
C THR A 166 3.97 16.09 7.48
N MET A 167 2.97 16.82 6.99
CA MET A 167 2.69 16.97 5.56
C MET A 167 2.31 18.41 5.27
N GLU A 168 2.69 18.90 4.10
CA GLU A 168 2.20 20.18 3.58
C GLU A 168 1.99 20.11 2.08
N GLY A 169 1.04 20.87 1.56
CA GLY A 169 0.70 20.81 0.15
C GLY A 169 -0.40 21.76 -0.24
N VAL A 170 -0.94 21.54 -1.42
CA VAL A 170 -1.96 22.40 -2.04
C VAL A 170 -2.88 21.56 -2.91
N GLN A 171 -4.08 22.06 -3.17
CA GLN A 171 -4.91 21.54 -4.23
C GLN A 171 -4.18 21.64 -5.59
N ILE A 172 -4.24 20.60 -6.42
CA ILE A 172 -3.62 20.59 -7.74
C ILE A 172 -4.25 21.69 -8.61
N GLY A 173 -3.42 22.64 -9.06
CA GLY A 173 -3.84 23.82 -9.81
C GLY A 173 -4.40 24.97 -8.96
N GLY A 174 -4.42 24.82 -7.63
CA GLY A 174 -4.83 25.86 -6.68
C GLY A 174 -3.73 26.88 -6.37
N ASP A 175 -4.10 27.92 -5.61
CA ASP A 175 -3.20 28.97 -5.15
C ASP A 175 -2.61 28.59 -3.79
N PRO A 176 -1.29 28.35 -3.65
CA PRO A 176 -0.68 27.97 -2.38
C PRO A 176 -0.89 28.98 -1.25
N ALA A 177 -1.17 30.26 -1.56
CA ALA A 177 -1.46 31.26 -0.54
C ALA A 177 -2.87 31.10 0.07
N LYS A 178 -3.77 30.36 -0.58
CA LYS A 178 -5.20 30.25 -0.19
C LYS A 178 -5.65 28.81 0.04
N ASP A 179 -5.16 27.91 -0.80
CA ASP A 179 -5.59 26.51 -0.89
C ASP A 179 -4.60 25.53 -0.24
N TRP A 180 -3.76 26.05 0.65
CA TRP A 180 -2.79 25.25 1.39
C TRP A 180 -3.50 24.17 2.22
N ARG A 181 -2.79 23.06 2.43
CA ARG A 181 -3.15 21.98 3.34
C ARG A 181 -1.93 21.60 4.17
N LYS A 182 -2.16 21.22 5.41
CA LYS A 182 -1.15 20.67 6.32
C LYS A 182 -1.69 19.43 6.99
N ALA A 183 -0.81 18.54 7.44
CA ALA A 183 -1.23 17.44 8.29
C ALA A 183 -0.14 17.05 9.29
N LYS A 184 -0.55 16.49 10.43
CA LYS A 184 0.36 15.87 11.40
C LYS A 184 -0.10 14.46 11.73
N LEU A 185 0.82 13.51 11.79
CA LEU A 185 0.54 12.13 12.15
C LEU A 185 -0.02 12.08 13.58
N LEU A 186 -1.21 11.50 13.73
CA LEU A 186 -1.84 11.27 15.03
C LEU A 186 -1.45 9.90 15.57
N ARG A 187 -1.64 8.86 14.75
CA ARG A 187 -1.37 7.46 15.14
C ARG A 187 -1.32 6.54 13.94
N LYS A 188 -0.72 5.36 14.13
CA LYS A 188 -0.91 4.22 13.24
C LYS A 188 -2.29 3.62 13.46
N LEU A 189 -2.92 3.15 12.39
CA LEU A 189 -4.15 2.38 12.50
C LEU A 189 -3.82 0.97 12.98
N VAL A 190 -4.74 0.39 13.76
CA VAL A 190 -4.63 -1.00 14.21
C VAL A 190 -5.32 -1.89 13.19
N VAL A 191 -4.69 -3.01 12.87
CA VAL A 191 -5.35 -4.09 12.13
C VAL A 191 -6.43 -4.65 13.05
N THR A 192 -7.67 -4.24 12.85
CA THR A 192 -8.80 -4.88 13.51
C THR A 192 -9.16 -6.13 12.68
N ASP A 193 -9.47 -7.23 13.35
CA ASP A 193 -9.86 -8.51 12.73
C ASP A 193 -11.13 -8.42 11.85
N ALA A 194 -11.72 -7.23 11.71
CA ALA A 194 -12.93 -6.94 10.94
C ALA A 194 -12.72 -6.87 9.41
N ALA A 195 -11.49 -7.05 8.90
CA ALA A 195 -11.20 -7.01 7.45
C ALA A 195 -11.71 -8.23 6.65
N VAL A 196 -12.53 -9.11 7.26
CA VAL A 196 -13.20 -10.23 6.57
C VAL A 196 -14.52 -9.79 5.90
N ALA A 197 -15.03 -8.59 6.18
CA ALA A 197 -16.27 -8.10 5.56
C ALA A 197 -16.14 -6.65 5.09
N CYS A 198 -15.45 -6.43 3.96
CA CYS A 198 -15.91 -5.35 3.07
C CYS A 198 -16.96 -5.99 2.17
N GLU A 199 -18.20 -5.85 2.61
CA GLU A 199 -19.40 -6.21 1.86
C GLU A 199 -19.43 -5.50 0.51
N HIS A 200 -20.02 -6.20 -0.45
CA HIS A 200 -20.35 -5.74 -1.78
C HIS A 200 -21.05 -4.38 -1.75
N HIS A 201 -20.49 -3.41 -2.48
CA HIS A 201 -21.25 -2.35 -3.14
C HIS A 201 -20.63 -2.08 -4.51
#